data_AF-A0A7S4CU22-F1
#
_entry.id   AF-A0A7S4CU22-F1
#
_cell.length_a   1.000
_cell.length_b   1.000
_cell.length_c   1.000
_cell.angle_alpha   90.00
_cell.angle_beta   90.00
_cell.angle_gamma   90.00
#
_symmetry.space_group_name_H-M   'P 1'
#
loop_
_entity.id
_entity.type
_entity.pdbx_description
1 polymer ?
#
loop_
_entity_poly.entity_id
_entity_poly.type
_entity_poly.pdbx_seq_one_letter_code
_entity_poly.pdbx_strand_id
1 'polypeptide(L)'
;ELTLSSIDVLLQSTSAGALILLPATLTKPTTISDVTADVMKRLESRILNEAFEFPIYFSFLDEQLAEAYEALKRRMKSTLSSMSDEFSLVVSEKEAEEVKNIPVVSMQGTLLGSNREEPDASTFAIVSHYDTLGAIPGFKGADLYGSGPTALFEIARLFSRLYSQTKSPYNLAYLLT
;
A
#
# COMPACT_ATOMS: atom_id res chain seq x y z
N GLU A 1 -12.11 -5.38 -18.21
CA GLU A 1 -11.11 -4.39 -17.74
C GLU A 1 -11.68 -3.73 -16.50
N LEU A 2 -10.85 -3.43 -15.49
CA LEU A 2 -11.33 -2.81 -14.25
C LEU A 2 -11.70 -1.35 -14.53
N THR A 3 -12.98 -1.09 -14.76
CA THR A 3 -13.53 0.28 -14.85
C THR A 3 -14.26 0.61 -13.55
N LEU A 4 -14.45 1.90 -13.26
CA LEU A 4 -15.20 2.36 -12.08
C LEU A 4 -16.59 1.72 -11.99
N SER A 5 -17.27 1.62 -13.14
CA SER A 5 -18.56 0.94 -13.25
C SER A 5 -18.49 -0.57 -12.96
N SER A 6 -17.36 -1.21 -13.27
CA SER A 6 -17.15 -2.63 -12.97
C SER A 6 -16.98 -2.89 -11.47
N ILE A 7 -16.42 -1.93 -10.73
CA ILE A 7 -16.28 -2.01 -9.27
C ILE A 7 -17.68 -1.97 -8.63
N ASP A 8 -18.53 -1.02 -9.04
CA ASP A 8 -19.89 -0.93 -8.49
C ASP A 8 -20.72 -2.18 -8.78
N VAL A 9 -20.59 -2.74 -9.99
CA VAL A 9 -21.26 -4.00 -10.36
C VAL A 9 -20.73 -5.17 -9.54
N LEU A 10 -19.42 -5.24 -9.29
CA LEU A 10 -18.82 -6.31 -8.50
C LEU A 10 -19.31 -6.27 -7.05
N LEU A 11 -19.49 -5.07 -6.49
CA LEU A 11 -19.96 -4.87 -5.12
C LEU A 11 -21.47 -5.07 -4.94
N GLN A 12 -22.25 -4.93 -6.01
CA GLN A 12 -23.69 -5.21 -6.00
C GLN A 12 -24.04 -6.65 -6.41
N SER A 13 -23.06 -7.41 -6.92
CA SER A 13 -23.27 -8.79 -7.35
C SER A 13 -23.36 -9.75 -6.15
N THR A 14 -24.35 -10.65 -6.17
CA THR A 14 -24.44 -11.77 -5.23
C THR A 14 -23.45 -12.87 -5.62
N SER A 15 -22.17 -12.58 -5.43
CA SER A 15 -21.07 -13.52 -5.71
C SER A 15 -20.60 -14.20 -4.43
N ALA A 16 -20.20 -15.47 -4.49
CA ALA A 16 -19.62 -16.19 -3.35
C ALA A 16 -18.21 -15.67 -2.95
N GLY A 17 -17.58 -14.88 -3.83
CA GLY A 17 -16.27 -14.26 -3.65
C GLY A 17 -15.83 -13.56 -4.92
N ALA A 18 -14.84 -12.69 -4.82
CA ALA A 18 -14.26 -11.99 -5.97
C ALA A 18 -12.74 -12.24 -6.06
N LEU A 19 -12.24 -12.51 -7.26
CA LEU A 19 -10.80 -12.57 -7.56
C LEU A 19 -10.43 -11.39 -8.46
N ILE A 20 -9.56 -10.52 -7.96
CA ILE A 20 -9.06 -9.35 -8.69
C ILE A 20 -7.65 -9.66 -9.20
N LEU A 21 -7.51 -9.63 -10.53
CA LEU A 21 -6.23 -9.84 -11.21
C LEU A 21 -5.47 -8.51 -11.31
N LEU A 22 -4.33 -8.45 -10.62
CA LEU A 22 -3.44 -7.30 -10.60
C LEU A 22 -2.40 -7.41 -11.72
N PRO A 23 -2.13 -6.33 -12.46
CA PRO A 23 -1.09 -6.37 -13.48
C PRO A 23 0.30 -6.48 -12.82
N ALA A 24 1.19 -7.28 -13.42
CA ALA A 24 2.58 -7.42 -12.99
C ALA A 24 3.41 -6.12 -13.08
N THR A 25 2.84 -5.05 -13.64
CA THR A 25 3.42 -3.71 -13.62
C THR A 25 3.32 -3.06 -12.25
N LEU A 26 2.37 -3.45 -11.38
CA LEU A 26 2.27 -2.90 -10.02
C LEU A 26 3.49 -3.23 -9.15
N THR A 27 4.13 -4.37 -9.41
CA THR A 27 5.36 -4.77 -8.70
C THR A 27 6.59 -3.99 -9.16
N LYS A 28 6.51 -3.30 -10.31
CA LYS A 28 7.63 -2.54 -10.88
C LYS A 28 7.46 -1.05 -10.55
N PRO A 29 8.50 -0.37 -10.04
CA PRO A 29 8.42 1.04 -9.61
C PRO A 29 8.25 2.03 -10.78
N THR A 30 8.20 1.56 -12.02
CA THR A 30 8.05 2.39 -13.23
C THR A 30 6.59 2.46 -13.68
N THR A 31 6.02 3.66 -13.49
CA THR A 31 4.88 4.26 -14.19
C THR A 31 3.68 3.35 -14.38
N ILE A 32 2.88 3.23 -13.34
CA ILE A 32 1.45 2.92 -13.48
C ILE A 32 0.83 4.08 -14.25
N SER A 33 0.02 3.81 -15.28
CA SER A 33 -0.75 4.87 -15.96
C SER A 33 -1.63 5.60 -14.94
N ASP A 34 -1.67 6.94 -15.01
CA ASP A 34 -2.44 7.78 -14.08
C ASP A 34 -3.90 7.33 -13.93
N VAL A 35 -4.49 6.80 -15.01
CA VAL A 35 -5.87 6.29 -15.03
C VAL A 35 -6.00 5.02 -14.18
N THR A 36 -5.06 4.09 -14.29
CA THR A 36 -5.05 2.87 -13.47
C THR A 36 -4.76 3.20 -12.01
N ALA A 37 -3.90 4.19 -11.76
CA ALA A 37 -3.59 4.63 -10.41
C ALA A 37 -4.81 5.23 -9.68
N ASP A 38 -5.63 6.05 -10.35
CA ASP A 38 -6.84 6.62 -9.75
C ASP A 38 -7.90 5.54 -9.44
N VAL A 39 -8.12 4.60 -10.37
CA VAL A 39 -9.04 3.48 -10.14
C VAL A 39 -8.59 2.62 -8.96
N MET A 40 -7.29 2.34 -8.85
CA MET A 40 -6.73 1.56 -7.74
C MET A 40 -6.79 2.30 -6.41
N LYS A 41 -6.50 3.62 -6.36
CA LYS A 41 -6.67 4.46 -5.16
C LYS A 41 -8.12 4.44 -4.66
N ARG A 42 -9.08 4.52 -5.58
CA ARG A 42 -10.51 4.48 -5.24
C ARG A 42 -10.93 3.10 -4.73
N LEU A 43 -10.50 2.04 -5.42
CA LEU A 43 -10.77 0.67 -4.98
C LEU A 43 -10.21 0.42 -3.58
N GLU A 44 -8.96 0.81 -3.34
CA GLU A 44 -8.31 0.69 -2.03
C GLU A 44 -9.06 1.45 -0.94
N SER A 45 -9.45 2.70 -1.20
CA SER A 45 -10.23 3.49 -0.25
C SER A 45 -11.56 2.81 0.10
N ARG A 46 -12.25 2.20 -0.87
CA ARG A 46 -13.48 1.47 -0.59
C ARG A 46 -13.22 0.20 0.20
N ILE A 47 -12.18 -0.55 -0.13
CA ILE A 47 -11.84 -1.78 0.61
C ILE A 47 -11.52 -1.48 2.07
N LEU A 48 -10.86 -0.35 2.35
CA LEU A 48 -10.48 0.06 3.70
C LEU A 48 -11.64 0.65 4.52
N ASN A 49 -12.64 1.26 3.86
CA ASN A 49 -13.70 2.01 4.55
C ASN A 49 -15.09 1.34 4.51
N GLU A 50 -15.29 0.33 3.67
CA GLU A 50 -16.56 -0.40 3.52
C GLU A 50 -16.42 -1.85 4.01
N ALA A 51 -17.52 -2.43 4.50
CA ALA A 51 -17.60 -3.84 4.85
C ALA A 51 -18.19 -4.64 3.68
N PHE A 52 -17.59 -5.80 3.37
CA PHE A 52 -18.04 -6.68 2.29
C PHE A 52 -18.59 -7.99 2.86
N GLU A 53 -19.69 -8.48 2.29
CA GLU A 53 -20.32 -9.74 2.69
C GLU A 53 -19.63 -10.97 2.09
N PHE A 54 -18.67 -10.78 1.17
CA PHE A 54 -17.93 -11.84 0.51
C PHE A 54 -16.42 -11.53 0.51
N PRO A 55 -15.56 -12.56 0.49
CA PRO A 55 -14.11 -12.37 0.46
C PRO A 55 -13.63 -11.85 -0.90
N ILE A 56 -12.69 -10.90 -0.85
CA ILE A 56 -12.01 -10.34 -2.03
C ILE A 56 -10.56 -10.84 -2.03
N TYR A 57 -10.21 -11.62 -3.05
CA TYR A 57 -8.89 -12.18 -3.26
C TYR A 57 -8.12 -11.38 -4.31
N PHE A 58 -6.80 -11.25 -4.12
CA PHE A 58 -5.90 -10.61 -5.05
C PHE A 58 -4.86 -11.60 -5.56
N SER A 59 -4.62 -11.58 -6.87
CA SER A 59 -3.50 -12.31 -7.47
C SER A 59 -2.83 -11.46 -8.54
N PHE A 60 -1.50 -11.55 -8.63
CA PHE A 60 -0.80 -11.01 -9.78
C PHE A 60 -1.08 -11.88 -11.01
N LEU A 61 -1.15 -11.25 -12.18
CA LEU A 61 -1.32 -11.94 -13.44
C LEU A 61 -0.02 -12.68 -13.81
N ASP A 62 -0.04 -13.99 -13.65
CA ASP A 62 0.99 -14.92 -14.12
C ASP A 62 0.62 -15.52 -15.49
N GLU A 63 1.59 -16.12 -16.19
CA GLU A 63 1.41 -16.75 -17.51
C GLU A 63 0.31 -17.82 -17.48
N GLN A 64 0.30 -18.67 -16.46
CA GLN A 64 -0.71 -19.72 -16.27
C GLN A 64 -2.11 -19.13 -16.05
N LEU A 65 -2.19 -18.04 -15.28
CA LEU A 65 -3.44 -17.36 -14.95
C LEU A 65 -3.99 -16.57 -16.15
N ALA A 66 -3.09 -16.03 -16.98
CA ALA A 66 -3.44 -15.37 -18.23
C ALA A 66 -4.03 -16.35 -19.24
N GLU A 67 -3.45 -17.55 -19.36
CA GLU A 67 -3.98 -18.62 -20.21
C GLU A 67 -5.37 -19.07 -19.74
N ALA A 68 -5.53 -19.32 -18.44
CA ALA A 68 -6.82 -19.67 -17.84
C ALA A 68 -7.88 -18.57 -18.04
N TYR A 69 -7.51 -17.30 -17.84
CA TYR A 69 -8.39 -16.15 -18.06
C TYR A 69 -8.82 -16.02 -19.52
N GLU A 70 -7.90 -16.16 -20.48
CA GLU A 70 -8.25 -16.10 -21.90
C GLU A 70 -9.10 -17.31 -22.34
N ALA A 71 -8.84 -18.50 -21.79
CA ALA A 71 -9.69 -19.67 -21.99
C ALA A 71 -11.12 -19.43 -21.48
N LEU A 72 -11.28 -18.86 -20.27
CA LEU A 72 -12.58 -18.48 -19.70
C LEU A 72 -13.29 -17.42 -20.54
N LYS A 73 -12.57 -16.37 -20.94
CA LYS A 73 -13.11 -15.25 -21.74
C LYS A 73 -13.59 -15.71 -23.12
N ARG A 74 -12.85 -16.61 -23.79
CA ARG A 74 -13.29 -17.23 -25.06
C ARG A 74 -14.55 -18.06 -24.86
N ARG A 75 -14.62 -18.83 -23.77
CA ARG A 75 -15.76 -19.70 -23.47
C ARG A 75 -17.02 -18.92 -23.09
N MET A 76 -16.91 -17.88 -22.27
CA MET A 76 -18.01 -16.96 -21.93
C MET A 76 -18.62 -16.28 -23.16
N LYS A 77 -17.80 -15.95 -24.16
CA LYS A 77 -18.30 -15.41 -25.45
C LYS A 77 -18.99 -16.46 -26.32
N SER A 78 -18.72 -17.74 -26.08
CA SER A 78 -19.16 -18.85 -26.95
C SER A 78 -20.40 -19.61 -26.43
N THR A 79 -20.67 -19.61 -25.11
CA THR A 79 -21.70 -20.49 -24.53
C THR A 79 -22.41 -19.82 -23.35
N LEU A 80 -23.74 -19.68 -23.43
CA LEU A 80 -24.62 -19.14 -22.37
C LEU A 80 -25.10 -20.20 -21.35
N SER A 81 -24.62 -21.45 -21.38
CA SER A 81 -25.36 -22.54 -20.71
C SER A 81 -24.56 -23.73 -20.13
N SER A 82 -23.26 -23.63 -19.90
CA SER A 82 -22.54 -24.71 -19.17
C SER A 82 -21.28 -24.17 -18.48
N MET A 83 -21.46 -23.51 -17.33
CA MET A 83 -20.42 -22.75 -16.61
C MET A 83 -20.24 -23.27 -15.17
N SER A 84 -19.95 -24.56 -14.92
CA SER A 84 -19.79 -24.99 -13.52
C SER A 84 -18.65 -25.94 -13.17
N ASP A 85 -18.07 -26.75 -14.08
CA ASP A 85 -17.38 -27.95 -13.57
C ASP A 85 -15.85 -28.03 -13.76
N GLU A 86 -15.20 -27.16 -14.53
CA GLU A 86 -13.76 -27.38 -14.85
C GLU A 86 -12.79 -26.48 -14.07
N PHE A 87 -13.21 -25.28 -13.67
CA PHE A 87 -12.34 -24.36 -12.92
C PHE A 87 -12.88 -24.17 -11.50
N SER A 88 -12.17 -24.72 -10.52
CA SER A 88 -12.40 -24.45 -9.11
C SER A 88 -11.23 -23.63 -8.57
N LEU A 89 -11.56 -22.51 -7.91
CA LEU A 89 -10.58 -21.76 -7.13
C LEU A 89 -10.48 -22.43 -5.77
N VAL A 90 -9.42 -23.21 -5.57
CA VAL A 90 -9.13 -23.82 -4.28
C VAL A 90 -8.14 -22.94 -3.53
N VAL A 91 -8.64 -22.16 -2.58
CA VAL A 91 -7.81 -21.41 -1.65
C VAL A 91 -7.49 -22.33 -0.48
N SER A 92 -6.23 -22.79 -0.41
CA SER A 92 -5.74 -23.64 0.69
C SER A 92 -5.07 -22.80 1.77
N GLU A 93 -5.75 -21.75 2.24
CA GLU A 93 -5.25 -20.91 3.33
C GLU A 93 -6.03 -21.19 4.62
N LYS A 94 -5.39 -20.90 5.76
CA LYS A 94 -6.08 -20.92 7.05
C LYS A 94 -7.19 -19.87 7.06
N GLU A 95 -8.24 -20.14 7.83
CA GLU A 95 -9.28 -19.16 8.13
C GLU A 95 -8.64 -17.83 8.56
N ALA A 96 -9.17 -16.72 8.05
CA ALA A 96 -8.60 -15.40 8.31
C ALA A 96 -8.61 -15.12 9.82
N GLU A 97 -7.43 -15.07 10.44
CA GLU A 97 -7.29 -14.71 11.84
C GLU A 97 -7.11 -13.19 11.97
N GLU A 98 -7.75 -12.61 12.98
CA GLU A 98 -7.55 -11.21 13.34
C GLU A 98 -6.07 -10.96 13.65
N VAL A 99 -5.45 -10.03 12.93
CA VAL A 99 -4.07 -9.61 13.21
C VAL A 99 -4.05 -8.76 14.48
N LYS A 100 -3.84 -9.41 15.63
CA LYS A 100 -3.74 -8.73 16.92
C LYS A 100 -2.35 -8.13 17.13
N ASN A 101 -2.31 -6.83 17.42
CA ASN A 101 -1.13 -6.07 17.84
C ASN A 101 0.04 -6.14 16.84
N ILE A 102 -0.06 -5.36 15.75
CA ILE A 102 1.11 -5.09 14.89
C ILE A 102 2.08 -4.21 15.70
N PRO A 103 3.29 -4.68 16.03
CA PRO A 103 4.25 -3.86 16.76
C PRO A 103 4.75 -2.72 15.86
N VAL A 104 4.26 -1.50 16.10
CA VAL A 104 4.74 -0.29 15.41
C VAL A 104 6.04 0.15 16.09
N VAL A 105 7.14 0.14 15.32
CA VAL A 105 8.47 0.56 15.81
C VAL A 105 8.78 1.91 15.20
N SER A 106 8.81 2.96 16.04
CA SER A 106 9.27 4.28 15.63
C SER A 106 10.77 4.44 15.82
N MET A 107 11.40 5.26 14.99
CA MET A 107 12.79 5.67 15.17
C MET A 107 12.85 7.13 15.57
N GLN A 108 13.63 7.43 16.61
CA GLN A 108 13.83 8.79 17.10
C GLN A 108 15.31 9.13 17.25
N GLY A 109 15.66 10.39 17.01
CA GLY A 109 17.00 10.92 17.23
C GLY A 109 16.96 12.38 17.67
N THR A 110 17.94 12.83 18.44
CA THR A 110 18.00 14.22 18.91
C THR A 110 19.41 14.78 18.79
N LEU A 111 19.52 15.98 18.24
CA LEU A 111 20.73 16.79 18.25
C LEU A 111 20.53 17.95 19.22
N LEU A 112 21.42 18.03 20.21
CA LEU A 112 21.38 19.05 21.24
C LEU A 112 22.14 20.30 20.79
N GLY A 113 21.54 21.46 20.99
CA GLY A 113 22.13 22.76 20.76
C GLY A 113 23.12 23.20 21.86
N SER A 114 23.59 24.43 21.78
CA SER A 114 24.48 25.06 22.76
C SER A 114 23.80 25.33 24.10
N ASN A 115 22.48 25.54 24.11
CA ASN A 115 21.69 25.86 25.30
C ASN A 115 21.28 24.59 26.06
N ARG A 116 22.24 23.70 26.30
CA ARG A 116 22.05 22.33 26.80
C ARG A 116 21.46 22.24 28.22
N GLU A 117 21.50 23.35 28.97
CA GLU A 117 21.21 23.40 30.42
C GLU A 117 20.08 24.38 30.76
N GLU A 118 19.50 25.07 29.77
CA GLU A 118 18.41 26.00 30.04
C GLU A 118 17.05 25.28 29.98
N PRO A 119 16.19 25.44 31.00
CA PRO A 119 14.85 24.84 31.03
C PRO A 119 13.96 25.27 29.85
N ASP A 120 14.30 26.35 29.14
CA ASP A 120 13.55 26.91 28.01
C ASP A 120 14.19 26.63 26.63
N ALA A 121 15.07 25.62 26.51
CA ALA A 121 15.71 25.31 25.23
C ALA A 121 14.70 24.80 24.17
N SER A 122 14.34 25.68 23.21
CA SER A 122 13.38 25.34 22.14
C SER A 122 13.89 24.19 21.27
N THR A 123 12.99 23.21 21.06
CA THR A 123 13.26 22.00 20.27
C THR A 123 12.37 21.97 19.03
N PHE A 124 12.97 21.84 17.85
CA PHE A 124 12.25 21.64 16.60
C PHE A 124 12.19 20.16 16.25
N ALA A 125 11.00 19.64 16.00
CA ALA A 125 10.80 18.26 15.56
C ALA A 125 10.63 18.20 14.03
N ILE A 126 11.36 17.29 13.38
CA ILE A 126 11.21 16.94 11.97
C ILE A 126 10.67 15.51 11.93
N VAL A 127 9.46 15.35 11.40
CA VAL A 127 8.71 14.10 11.43
C VAL A 127 8.50 13.57 10.01
N SER A 128 8.65 12.26 9.82
CA SER A 128 8.26 11.58 8.59
C SER A 128 7.50 10.30 8.91
N HIS A 129 6.69 9.85 7.95
CA HIS A 129 5.91 8.62 8.06
C HIS A 129 6.51 7.56 7.13
N TYR A 130 6.77 6.35 7.65
CA TYR A 130 7.23 5.18 6.90
C TYR A 130 6.10 4.21 6.57
N ASP A 131 5.03 4.23 7.36
CA ASP A 131 3.95 3.25 7.23
C ASP A 131 3.21 3.37 5.90
N THR A 132 3.31 2.32 5.09
CA THR A 132 2.52 2.13 3.86
C THR A 132 1.49 1.04 4.09
N LEU A 133 0.43 1.36 4.81
CA LEU A 133 -0.74 0.49 4.91
C LEU A 133 -1.54 0.60 3.61
N GLY A 134 -1.79 -0.53 2.97
CA GLY A 134 -2.60 -0.62 1.76
C GLY A 134 -3.38 -1.92 1.76
N ALA A 135 -4.62 -1.88 1.27
CA ALA A 135 -5.46 -3.07 1.18
C ALA A 135 -5.09 -3.94 -0.02
N ILE A 136 -4.44 -3.36 -1.03
CA ILE A 136 -4.15 -4.03 -2.29
C ILE A 136 -2.66 -4.42 -2.33
N PRO A 137 -2.34 -5.73 -2.42
CA PRO A 137 -0.96 -6.19 -2.45
C PRO A 137 -0.14 -5.55 -3.58
N GLY A 138 1.02 -5.00 -3.23
CA GLY A 138 1.94 -4.39 -4.20
C GLY A 138 1.48 -3.05 -4.79
N PHE A 139 0.24 -2.61 -4.55
CA PHE A 139 -0.17 -1.25 -4.84
C PHE A 139 0.35 -0.34 -3.74
N LYS A 140 1.48 0.30 -4.00
CA LYS A 140 1.95 1.41 -3.19
C LYS A 140 1.30 2.64 -3.80
N GLY A 141 0.35 3.25 -3.10
CA GLY A 141 -0.41 4.41 -3.57
C GLY A 141 0.45 5.42 -4.34
N ALA A 142 -0.13 6.05 -5.36
CA ALA A 142 0.59 6.67 -6.48
C ALA A 142 1.59 7.81 -6.16
N ASP A 143 1.80 8.20 -4.91
CA ASP A 143 2.72 9.27 -4.57
C ASP A 143 3.88 8.68 -3.76
N LEU A 144 4.94 8.20 -4.42
CA LEU A 144 6.32 8.04 -3.93
C LEU A 144 6.62 8.28 -2.41
N TYR A 145 6.04 7.49 -1.50
CA TYR A 145 6.18 7.72 -0.05
C TYR A 145 7.48 7.16 0.55
N GLY A 146 8.35 6.52 -0.25
CA GLY A 146 9.71 6.12 0.19
C GLY A 146 10.72 7.27 0.26
N SER A 147 10.38 8.43 -0.30
CA SER A 147 11.26 9.61 -0.33
C SER A 147 11.32 10.34 1.01
N GLY A 148 10.23 10.37 1.79
CA GLY A 148 10.15 11.03 3.10
C GLY A 148 11.18 10.51 4.12
N PRO A 149 11.23 9.20 4.39
CA PRO A 149 12.23 8.61 5.27
C PRO A 149 13.67 8.87 4.77
N THR A 150 13.89 8.76 3.46
CA THR A 150 15.20 9.03 2.84
C THR A 150 15.61 10.49 3.04
N ALA A 151 14.70 11.43 2.81
CA ALA A 151 14.94 12.85 3.03
C ALA A 151 15.19 13.16 4.52
N LEU A 152 14.44 12.54 5.43
CA LEU A 152 14.64 12.69 6.87
C LEU A 152 16.05 12.24 7.28
N PHE A 153 16.51 11.08 6.78
CA PHE A 153 17.86 10.60 7.08
C PHE A 153 18.95 11.48 6.48
N GLU A 154 18.76 12.02 5.27
CA GLU A 154 19.72 12.96 4.69
C GLU A 154 19.79 14.28 5.46
N ILE A 155 18.64 14.82 5.89
CA ILE A 155 18.58 15.99 6.75
C ILE A 155 19.28 15.70 8.07
N ALA A 156 18.98 14.58 8.74
CA ALA A 156 19.63 14.18 9.97
C ALA A 156 21.16 14.05 9.81
N ARG A 157 21.63 13.49 8.69
CA ARG A 157 23.06 13.37 8.37
C ARG A 157 23.73 14.73 8.17
N LEU A 158 23.10 15.64 7.42
CA LEU A 158 23.62 16.99 7.18
C LEU A 158 23.70 17.81 8.47
N PHE A 159 22.64 17.79 9.27
CA PHE A 159 22.60 18.51 10.54
C PHE A 159 23.49 17.89 11.61
N SER A 160 23.70 16.57 11.61
CA SER A 160 24.69 15.93 12.49
C SER A 160 26.10 16.47 12.22
N ARG A 161 26.48 16.62 10.94
CA ARG A 161 27.76 17.24 10.56
C ARG A 161 27.80 18.72 10.92
N LEU A 162 26.73 19.46 10.66
CA LEU A 162 26.66 20.88 10.97
C LEU A 162 26.79 21.12 12.48
N TYR A 163 26.03 20.43 13.33
CA TYR A 163 26.05 20.59 14.78
C TYR A 163 27.38 20.16 15.42
N SER A 164 28.18 19.34 14.72
CA SER A 164 29.55 19.03 15.14
C SER A 164 30.52 20.21 14.95
N GLN A 165 30.24 21.11 14.00
CA GLN A 165 31.08 22.26 13.66
C GLN A 165 30.55 23.57 14.26
N THR A 166 29.23 23.79 14.17
CA THR A 166 28.53 24.98 14.64
C THR A 166 27.35 24.56 15.51
N LYS A 167 27.43 24.83 16.82
CA LYS A 167 26.33 24.55 17.73
C LYS A 167 25.27 25.64 17.60
N SER A 168 24.10 25.28 17.08
CA SER A 168 22.89 26.10 17.12
C SER A 168 22.38 26.28 18.56
N PRO A 169 21.69 27.38 18.90
CA PRO A 169 21.04 27.53 20.21
C PRO A 169 19.83 26.61 20.39
N TYR A 170 19.32 26.01 19.31
CA TYR A 170 18.14 25.17 19.30
C TYR A 170 18.47 23.68 19.27
N ASN A 171 17.57 22.86 19.81
CA ASN A 171 17.63 21.40 19.68
C ASN A 171 16.85 20.95 18.42
N LEU A 172 17.30 19.86 17.80
CA LEU A 172 16.57 19.19 16.73
C LEU A 172 16.19 17.79 17.17
N ALA A 173 14.93 17.41 16.99
CA ALA A 173 14.43 16.06 17.14
C ALA A 173 14.01 15.53 15.77
N TYR A 174 14.33 14.27 15.49
CA TYR A 174 13.94 13.54 14.29
C TYR A 174 13.04 12.39 14.73
N LEU A 175 11.91 12.22 14.04
CA LEU A 175 10.98 11.13 14.31
C LEU A 175 10.55 10.49 12.99
N LEU A 176 10.68 9.17 12.91
CA LEU A 176 10.12 8.35 11.85
C LEU A 176 9.07 7.43 12.49
N THR A 177 7.83 7.56 12.04
CA THR A 177 6.69 6.75 12.50
C THR A 177 6.25 5.78 11.43
#